data_AF-A0A418SQY3-F1
#
_entry.id   AF-A0A418SQY3-F1
#
_cell.length_a   1.000
_cell.length_b   1.000
_cell.length_c   1.000
_cell.angle_alpha   90.00
_cell.angle_beta   90.00
_cell.angle_gamma   90.00
#
_symmetry.space_group_name_H-M   'P 1'
#
loop_
_entity.id
_entity.type
_entity.pdbx_description
1 polymer ?
#
loop_
_entity_poly.entity_id
_entity_poly.type
_entity_poly.pdbx_seq_one_letter_code
_entity_poly.pdbx_strand_id
1 'polypeptide(L)'
;MKVTSDVIRDLIPLVKDGVASSDSVALVDHYMKKDPAMRAEYDSYGKELPERDVSQDQRILAAIKRGVVMTQLFVLLVGAIIGIAMTGSFGMFYNLIIMPFVGALAVFSLKRGWSLAMPLIVFVASYLYQFINSVIRGGWDPIVWGTSLPYSGIYALLTVMGVVIGLLLQYAFQKGSRLG
;
A
#
# COMPACT_ATOMS: atom_id res chain seq x y z
N MET A 1 31.84 -16.37 -47.80
CA MET A 1 30.83 -17.04 -46.94
C MET A 1 29.46 -16.71 -47.52
N LYS A 2 28.57 -17.70 -47.74
CA LYS A 2 27.18 -17.42 -48.14
C LYS A 2 26.40 -17.12 -46.87
N VAL A 3 26.04 -15.85 -46.67
CA VAL A 3 25.14 -15.47 -45.57
C VAL A 3 23.74 -15.98 -45.92
N THR A 4 23.07 -16.62 -44.97
CA THR A 4 21.70 -17.15 -45.15
C THR A 4 20.67 -16.09 -44.76
N SER A 5 19.46 -16.21 -45.30
CA SER A 5 18.35 -15.29 -44.99
C SER A 5 18.02 -15.27 -43.49
N ASP A 6 18.19 -16.41 -42.80
CA ASP A 6 17.95 -16.52 -41.35
C ASP A 6 18.92 -15.67 -40.52
N VAL A 7 20.21 -15.62 -40.91
CA VAL A 7 21.20 -14.76 -40.25
C VAL A 7 20.84 -13.29 -40.43
N ILE A 8 20.24 -12.91 -41.56
CA ILE A 8 19.77 -11.53 -41.77
C ILE A 8 18.58 -11.23 -40.86
N ARG A 9 17.63 -12.17 -40.71
CA ARG A 9 16.48 -12.02 -39.79
C ARG A 9 16.92 -11.84 -38.34
N ASP A 10 17.93 -12.58 -37.89
CA ASP A 10 18.50 -12.43 -36.54
C ASP A 10 19.16 -11.06 -36.33
N LEU A 11 19.64 -10.42 -37.41
CA LEU A 11 20.27 -9.09 -37.36
C LEU A 11 19.27 -7.93 -37.42
N ILE A 12 18.05 -8.13 -37.95
CA ILE A 12 17.01 -7.09 -38.04
C ILE A 12 16.72 -6.42 -36.67
N PRO A 13 16.52 -7.17 -35.56
CA PRO A 13 16.34 -6.58 -34.23
C PRO A 13 17.52 -5.70 -33.82
N LEU A 14 18.74 -6.20 -33.96
CA LEU A 14 19.98 -5.52 -33.54
C LEU A 14 20.22 -4.23 -34.33
N VAL A 15 19.87 -4.23 -35.62
CA VAL A 15 19.97 -3.06 -36.49
C VAL A 15 18.89 -2.01 -36.13
N LYS A 16 17.64 -2.44 -35.89
CA LYS A 16 16.55 -1.55 -35.47
C LYS A 16 16.80 -0.93 -34.08
N ASP A 17 17.39 -1.70 -33.17
CA ASP A 17 17.75 -1.27 -31.83
C ASP A 17 19.03 -0.41 -31.80
N GLY A 18 19.71 -0.23 -32.94
CA GLY A 18 20.90 0.63 -33.09
C GLY A 18 22.16 0.08 -32.41
N VAL A 19 22.16 -1.20 -32.02
CA VAL A 19 23.26 -1.87 -31.30
C VAL A 19 24.15 -2.72 -32.21
N ALA A 20 23.76 -2.88 -33.49
CA ALA A 20 24.54 -3.62 -34.48
C ALA A 20 25.80 -2.86 -34.93
N SER A 21 26.84 -3.62 -35.28
CA SER A 21 28.05 -3.06 -35.90
C SER A 21 27.76 -2.47 -37.29
N SER A 22 28.61 -1.55 -37.76
CA SER A 22 28.51 -0.96 -39.10
C SER A 22 28.48 -2.00 -40.22
N ASP A 23 29.25 -3.08 -40.04
CA ASP A 23 29.35 -4.18 -41.01
C ASP A 23 28.05 -4.98 -41.06
N SER A 24 27.42 -5.19 -39.90
CA SER A 24 26.10 -5.84 -39.80
C SER A 24 24.99 -5.00 -40.43
N VAL A 25 25.02 -3.68 -40.25
CA VAL A 25 24.05 -2.76 -40.87
C VAL A 25 24.17 -2.80 -42.39
N ALA A 26 25.39 -2.66 -42.93
CA ALA A 26 25.63 -2.70 -44.37
C ALA A 26 25.22 -4.04 -45.00
N LEU A 27 25.39 -5.15 -44.25
CA LEU A 27 24.99 -6.48 -44.69
C LEU A 27 23.47 -6.63 -44.82
N VAL A 28 22.71 -6.12 -43.84
CA VAL A 28 21.23 -6.13 -43.88
C VAL A 28 20.71 -5.24 -45.01
N ASP A 29 21.27 -4.03 -45.18
CA ASP A 29 20.90 -3.11 -46.27
C ASP A 29 21.13 -3.70 -47.66
N HIS A 30 22.24 -4.43 -47.84
CA HIS A 30 22.55 -5.11 -49.09
C HIS A 30 21.50 -6.21 -49.41
N TYR A 31 21.07 -6.97 -48.40
CA TYR A 31 20.04 -8.01 -48.58
C TYR A 31 18.64 -7.43 -48.81
N MET A 32 18.29 -6.32 -48.14
CA MET A 32 17.02 -5.62 -48.36
C MET A 32 16.88 -5.05 -49.77
N LYS A 33 17.98 -4.71 -50.45
CA LYS A 33 17.96 -4.28 -51.86
C LYS A 33 17.70 -5.44 -52.83
N LYS A 34 18.04 -6.67 -52.43
CA LYS A 34 17.95 -7.86 -53.26
C LYS A 34 16.63 -8.62 -53.07
N ASP A 35 16.04 -8.53 -51.88
CA ASP A 35 14.80 -9.23 -51.52
C ASP A 35 13.72 -8.26 -50.98
N PRO A 36 12.67 -7.97 -51.77
CA PRO A 36 11.55 -7.14 -51.34
C PRO A 36 10.77 -7.70 -50.14
N ALA A 37 10.75 -9.03 -49.95
CA ALA A 37 10.06 -9.65 -48.82
C ALA A 37 10.77 -9.34 -47.50
N MET A 38 12.12 -9.34 -47.51
CA MET A 38 12.94 -8.98 -46.35
C MET A 38 12.75 -7.52 -45.95
N ARG A 39 12.52 -6.63 -46.91
CA ARG A 39 12.20 -5.22 -46.64
C ARG A 39 10.84 -5.05 -45.97
N ALA A 40 9.83 -5.80 -46.43
CA ALA A 40 8.52 -5.80 -45.78
C ALA A 40 8.62 -6.32 -44.33
N GLU A 41 9.41 -7.36 -44.10
CA GLU A 41 9.67 -7.92 -42.77
C GLU A 41 10.38 -6.89 -41.85
N TYR A 42 11.42 -6.22 -42.34
CA TYR A 42 12.12 -5.13 -41.64
C TYR A 42 11.21 -3.93 -41.31
N ASP A 43 10.28 -3.59 -42.19
CA ASP A 43 9.33 -2.47 -42.00
C ASP A 43 8.14 -2.84 -41.09
N SER A 44 7.86 -4.14 -40.93
CA SER A 44 6.91 -4.67 -39.94
C SER A 44 7.52 -4.89 -38.56
N TYR A 45 8.84 -5.04 -38.48
CA TYR A 45 9.55 -5.27 -37.22
C TYR A 45 9.39 -4.07 -36.28
N GLY A 46 8.83 -4.31 -35.10
CA GLY A 46 8.55 -3.27 -34.09
C GLY A 46 7.23 -2.50 -34.26
N LYS A 47 6.44 -2.75 -35.33
CA LYS A 47 5.08 -2.18 -35.46
C LYS A 47 4.02 -2.93 -34.65
N GLU A 48 4.29 -4.15 -34.23
CA GLU A 48 3.39 -4.99 -33.41
C GLU A 48 3.81 -5.03 -31.94
N LEU A 49 4.34 -3.94 -31.40
CA LEU A 49 4.30 -3.80 -29.94
C LEU A 49 2.86 -3.44 -29.58
N PRO A 50 2.09 -4.32 -28.91
CA PRO A 50 0.79 -3.92 -28.40
C PRO A 50 1.01 -2.69 -27.54
N GLU A 51 0.35 -1.58 -27.86
CA GLU A 51 0.32 -0.40 -27.01
C GLU A 51 -0.02 -0.86 -25.60
N ARG A 52 0.90 -0.67 -24.65
CA ARG A 52 0.65 -0.94 -23.24
C ARG A 52 -0.63 -0.19 -22.87
N ASP A 53 -1.68 -0.93 -22.48
CA ASP A 53 -2.93 -0.31 -22.04
C ASP A 53 -2.71 0.35 -20.68
N VAL A 54 -2.30 1.61 -20.73
CA VAL A 54 -2.08 2.47 -19.56
C VAL A 54 -3.35 2.54 -18.68
N SER A 55 -4.55 2.34 -19.24
CA SER A 55 -5.81 2.27 -18.51
C SER A 55 -5.93 0.98 -17.68
N GLN A 56 -5.52 -0.16 -18.23
CA GLN A 56 -5.53 -1.44 -17.52
C GLN A 56 -4.53 -1.42 -16.35
N ASP A 57 -3.32 -0.91 -16.56
CA ASP A 57 -2.31 -0.77 -15.48
C ASP A 57 -2.83 0.12 -14.35
N GLN A 58 -3.46 1.25 -14.67
CA GLN A 58 -4.07 2.13 -13.67
C GLN A 58 -5.21 1.43 -12.89
N ARG A 59 -6.04 0.63 -13.55
CA ARG A 59 -7.11 -0.14 -12.90
C ARG A 59 -6.54 -1.21 -11.96
N ILE A 60 -5.50 -1.92 -12.37
CA ILE A 60 -4.82 -2.93 -11.54
C ILE A 60 -4.17 -2.25 -10.33
N LEU A 61 -3.43 -1.15 -10.52
CA LEU A 61 -2.85 -0.39 -9.40
C LEU A 61 -3.93 0.13 -8.44
N ALA A 62 -5.06 0.62 -8.96
CA ALA A 62 -6.16 1.09 -8.13
C ALA A 62 -6.79 -0.05 -7.31
N ALA A 63 -6.96 -1.23 -7.91
CA ALA A 63 -7.46 -2.42 -7.23
C ALA A 63 -6.51 -2.87 -6.11
N ILE A 64 -5.20 -2.91 -6.37
CA ILE A 64 -4.18 -3.24 -5.38
C ILE A 64 -4.20 -2.24 -4.22
N LYS A 65 -4.19 -0.93 -4.53
CA LYS A 65 -4.25 0.13 -3.51
C LYS A 65 -5.51 0.00 -2.66
N ARG A 66 -6.66 -0.27 -3.27
CA ARG A 66 -7.93 -0.48 -2.55
C ARG A 66 -7.87 -1.69 -1.63
N GLY A 67 -7.28 -2.80 -2.09
CA GLY A 67 -7.06 -4.00 -1.29
C GLY A 67 -6.23 -3.71 -0.04
N VAL A 68 -5.08 -3.03 -0.21
CA VAL A 68 -4.20 -2.66 0.91
C VAL A 68 -4.93 -1.77 1.93
N VAL A 69 -5.65 -0.74 1.47
CA VAL A 69 -6.42 0.13 2.37
C VAL A 69 -7.49 -0.66 3.11
N MET A 70 -8.20 -1.58 2.44
CA MET A 70 -9.21 -2.42 3.09
C MET A 70 -8.62 -3.33 4.15
N THR A 71 -7.48 -3.98 3.87
CA THR A 71 -6.79 -4.79 4.87
C THR A 71 -6.35 -3.97 6.08
N GLN A 72 -5.84 -2.76 5.86
CA GLN A 72 -5.44 -1.89 6.97
C GLN A 72 -6.64 -1.45 7.82
N LEU A 73 -7.77 -1.09 7.19
CA LEU A 73 -8.99 -0.75 7.91
C LEU A 73 -9.53 -1.94 8.71
N PHE A 74 -9.45 -3.15 8.16
CA PHE A 74 -9.82 -4.37 8.87
C PHE A 74 -8.93 -4.60 10.10
N VAL A 75 -7.60 -4.51 9.94
CA VAL A 75 -6.64 -4.65 11.06
C VAL A 75 -6.88 -3.58 12.12
N LEU A 76 -7.13 -2.33 11.70
CA LEU A 76 -7.44 -1.23 12.61
C LEU A 76 -8.70 -1.51 13.43
N LEU A 77 -9.78 -1.96 12.76
CA LEU A 77 -11.04 -2.31 13.41
C LEU A 77 -10.86 -3.44 14.42
N VAL A 78 -10.24 -4.55 13.98
CA VAL A 78 -10.03 -5.73 14.82
C VAL A 78 -9.12 -5.40 16.00
N GLY A 79 -8.03 -4.66 15.78
CA GLY A 79 -7.11 -4.23 16.85
C GLY A 79 -7.80 -3.36 17.90
N ALA A 80 -8.63 -2.40 17.46
CA ALA A 80 -9.40 -1.56 18.38
C ALA A 80 -10.41 -2.38 19.20
N ILE A 81 -11.15 -3.30 18.57
CA ILE A 81 -12.13 -4.15 19.26
C ILE A 81 -11.45 -5.08 20.26
N ILE A 82 -10.40 -5.79 19.85
CA ILE A 82 -9.67 -6.71 20.72
C ILE A 82 -9.09 -5.95 21.91
N GLY A 83 -8.45 -4.81 21.65
CA GLY A 83 -7.85 -4.02 22.72
C GLY A 83 -8.87 -3.55 23.75
N ILE A 84 -10.04 -3.10 23.30
CA ILE A 84 -11.14 -2.70 24.20
C ILE A 84 -11.70 -3.93 24.95
N ALA A 85 -11.91 -5.05 24.27
CA ALA A 85 -12.51 -6.25 24.85
C ALA A 85 -11.66 -6.93 25.92
N MET A 86 -10.32 -6.79 25.87
CA MET A 86 -9.41 -7.36 26.86
C MET A 86 -9.39 -6.60 28.20
N THR A 87 -10.11 -5.48 28.31
CA THR A 87 -10.17 -4.65 29.52
C THR A 87 -10.71 -5.45 30.71
N GLY A 88 -9.98 -5.42 31.83
CA GLY A 88 -10.33 -6.19 33.04
C GLY A 88 -9.79 -7.63 33.06
N SER A 89 -8.95 -8.01 32.10
CA SER A 89 -8.21 -9.29 32.08
C SER A 89 -6.70 -9.06 32.11
N PHE A 90 -5.90 -10.10 32.36
CA PHE A 90 -4.43 -10.05 32.18
C PHE A 90 -4.02 -9.60 30.77
N GLY A 91 -4.89 -9.79 29.78
CA GLY A 91 -4.64 -9.35 28.41
C GLY A 91 -4.59 -7.84 28.22
N MET A 92 -5.03 -7.04 29.18
CA MET A 92 -5.02 -5.58 29.06
C MET A 92 -3.62 -4.99 28.88
N PHE A 93 -2.55 -5.68 29.33
CA PHE A 93 -1.18 -5.21 29.15
C PHE A 93 -0.75 -5.21 27.68
N TYR A 94 -1.36 -6.03 26.82
CA TYR A 94 -1.12 -5.96 25.37
C TYR A 94 -1.58 -4.63 24.76
N ASN A 95 -2.49 -3.90 25.43
CA ASN A 95 -2.91 -2.56 24.98
C ASN A 95 -1.80 -1.52 24.98
N LEU A 96 -0.70 -1.76 25.73
CA LEU A 96 0.51 -0.93 25.65
C LEU A 96 1.14 -0.92 24.25
N ILE A 97 0.90 -1.97 23.45
CA ILE A 97 1.38 -2.09 22.08
C ILE A 97 0.24 -1.91 21.07
N ILE A 98 -0.93 -2.51 21.35
CA ILE A 98 -2.08 -2.48 20.43
C ILE A 98 -2.58 -1.05 20.23
N MET A 99 -2.79 -0.27 21.29
CA MET A 99 -3.39 1.08 21.15
C MET A 99 -2.47 2.07 20.43
N PRO A 100 -1.15 2.12 20.72
CA PRO A 100 -0.24 2.92 19.90
C PRO A 100 -0.18 2.43 18.46
N PHE A 101 -0.23 1.13 18.21
CA PHE A 101 -0.26 0.59 16.85
C PHE A 101 -1.53 1.01 16.10
N VAL A 102 -2.71 0.92 16.74
CA VAL A 102 -3.99 1.39 16.19
C VAL A 102 -3.92 2.88 15.86
N GLY A 103 -3.38 3.70 16.76
CA GLY A 103 -3.20 5.14 16.54
C GLY A 103 -2.26 5.45 15.37
N ALA A 104 -1.13 4.73 15.25
CA ALA A 104 -0.19 4.91 14.16
C ALA A 104 -0.77 4.47 12.81
N LEU A 105 -1.41 3.30 12.78
CA LEU A 105 -2.05 2.75 11.58
C LEU A 105 -3.18 3.66 11.08
N ALA A 106 -3.93 4.30 11.99
CA ALA A 106 -4.96 5.27 11.64
C ALA A 106 -4.42 6.43 10.79
N VAL A 107 -3.19 6.90 11.04
CA VAL A 107 -2.56 7.98 10.26
C VAL A 107 -2.27 7.55 8.82
N PHE A 108 -1.92 6.29 8.60
CA PHE A 108 -1.63 5.76 7.26
C PHE A 108 -2.88 5.38 6.47
N SER A 109 -3.94 4.96 7.16
CA SER A 109 -5.12 4.37 6.52
C SER A 109 -6.30 5.31 6.38
N LEU A 110 -6.41 6.33 7.25
CA LEU A 110 -7.53 7.27 7.28
C LEU A 110 -7.12 8.66 6.77
N LYS A 111 -8.13 9.46 6.39
CA LYS A 111 -7.93 10.89 6.13
C LYS A 111 -7.48 11.58 7.41
N ARG A 112 -6.66 12.63 7.29
CA ARG A 112 -6.03 13.34 8.42
C ARG A 112 -7.02 13.79 9.51
N GLY A 113 -8.24 14.20 9.16
CA GLY A 113 -9.26 14.54 10.17
C GLY A 113 -9.73 13.33 10.99
N TRP A 114 -9.94 12.19 10.34
CA TRP A 114 -10.39 10.95 10.99
C TRP A 114 -9.28 10.29 11.81
N SER A 115 -8.02 10.38 11.36
CA SER A 115 -6.89 9.86 12.13
C SER A 115 -6.67 10.66 13.43
N LEU A 116 -6.87 11.98 13.40
CA LEU A 116 -6.77 12.83 14.59
C LEU A 116 -7.96 12.64 15.54
N ALA A 117 -9.14 12.28 15.02
CA ALA A 117 -10.30 11.93 15.83
C ALA A 117 -10.20 10.53 16.47
N MET A 118 -9.25 9.69 16.05
CA MET A 118 -9.18 8.30 16.47
C MET A 118 -9.02 8.09 17.99
N PRO A 119 -8.20 8.87 18.72
CA PRO A 119 -8.15 8.79 20.18
C PRO A 119 -9.50 9.07 20.85
N LEU A 120 -10.27 10.02 20.32
CA LEU A 120 -11.62 10.33 20.81
C LEU A 120 -12.59 9.18 20.51
N ILE A 121 -12.50 8.57 19.32
CA ILE A 121 -13.29 7.39 18.96
C ILE A 121 -13.00 6.23 19.91
N VAL A 122 -11.71 5.94 20.17
CA VAL A 122 -11.29 4.90 21.11
C VAL A 122 -11.76 5.22 22.54
N PHE A 123 -11.68 6.49 22.96
CA PHE A 123 -12.19 6.93 24.26
C PHE A 123 -13.68 6.63 24.41
N VAL A 124 -14.50 7.08 23.45
CA VAL A 124 -15.95 6.89 23.49
C VAL A 124 -16.31 5.41 23.42
N ALA A 125 -15.69 4.66 22.49
CA ALA A 125 -15.95 3.23 22.32
C ALA A 125 -15.58 2.42 23.58
N SER A 126 -14.40 2.67 24.15
CA SER A 126 -13.95 1.98 25.36
C SER A 126 -14.78 2.35 26.59
N TYR A 127 -15.20 3.61 26.72
CA TYR A 127 -16.09 4.05 27.78
C TYR A 127 -17.46 3.38 27.66
N LEU A 128 -18.08 3.41 26.48
CA LEU A 128 -19.38 2.77 26.23
C LEU A 128 -19.32 1.26 26.48
N TYR A 129 -18.27 0.59 26.01
CA TYR A 129 -18.11 -0.85 26.23
C TYR A 129 -18.04 -1.18 27.72
N GLN A 130 -17.21 -0.45 28.48
CA GLN A 130 -17.07 -0.66 29.92
C GLN A 130 -18.35 -0.30 30.66
N PHE A 131 -19.01 0.79 30.27
CA PHE A 131 -20.27 1.21 30.83
C PHE A 131 -21.35 0.14 30.66
N ILE A 132 -21.54 -0.36 29.44
CA ILE A 132 -22.52 -1.40 29.14
C ILE A 132 -22.21 -2.69 29.92
N ASN A 133 -20.96 -3.13 29.91
CA ASN A 133 -20.56 -4.32 30.68
C ASN A 133 -20.78 -4.18 32.18
N SER A 134 -20.52 -2.98 32.70
CA SER A 134 -20.72 -2.65 34.11
C SER A 134 -22.19 -2.71 34.50
N VAL A 135 -23.06 -2.09 33.70
CA VAL A 135 -24.51 -2.11 33.93
C VAL A 135 -25.07 -3.52 33.84
N ILE A 136 -24.63 -4.33 32.87
CA ILE A 136 -25.10 -5.71 32.68
C ILE A 136 -24.66 -6.61 33.84
N ARG A 137 -23.42 -6.47 34.34
CA ARG A 137 -22.86 -7.38 35.35
C ARG A 137 -23.14 -6.95 36.79
N GLY A 138 -23.12 -5.64 37.07
CA GLY A 138 -23.17 -5.07 38.41
C GLY A 138 -24.43 -4.27 38.72
N GLY A 139 -25.32 -4.07 37.74
CA GLY A 139 -26.51 -3.24 37.90
C GLY A 139 -26.22 -1.74 37.83
N TRP A 140 -27.21 -0.93 38.20
CA TRP A 140 -27.12 0.54 38.19
C TRP A 140 -26.48 1.06 39.49
N ASP A 141 -25.17 0.92 39.61
CA ASP A 141 -24.40 1.48 40.74
C ASP A 141 -23.55 2.68 40.27
N PRO A 142 -23.76 3.90 40.81
CA PRO A 142 -23.02 5.12 40.48
C PRO A 142 -21.49 5.02 40.63
N ILE A 143 -20.99 4.16 41.53
CA ILE A 143 -19.54 3.99 41.76
C ILE A 143 -18.84 3.42 40.52
N VAL A 144 -19.54 2.59 39.74
CA VAL A 144 -18.97 1.87 38.58
C VAL A 144 -18.77 2.80 37.36
N TRP A 145 -19.42 3.97 37.37
CA TRP A 145 -19.24 5.01 36.37
C TRP A 145 -17.86 5.66 36.51
N GLY A 146 -17.41 5.85 37.76
CA GLY A 146 -16.09 6.41 38.06
C GLY A 146 -14.95 5.46 37.71
N THR A 147 -15.15 4.15 37.79
CA THR A 147 -14.10 3.16 37.50
C THR A 147 -13.86 2.92 36.01
N SER A 148 -14.79 3.33 35.14
CA SER A 148 -14.69 3.13 33.68
C SER A 148 -13.87 4.23 32.97
N LEU A 149 -13.83 5.44 33.55
CA LEU A 149 -13.12 6.61 33.00
C LEU A 149 -11.58 6.46 32.94
N PRO A 150 -10.90 5.88 33.95
CA PRO A 150 -9.44 5.76 33.92
C PRO A 150 -8.95 4.90 32.75
N TYR A 151 -9.61 3.77 32.48
CA TYR A 151 -9.21 2.87 31.40
C TYR A 151 -9.41 3.49 30.01
N SER A 152 -10.54 4.17 29.78
CA SER A 152 -10.76 4.87 28.50
C SER A 152 -9.77 6.01 28.30
N GLY A 153 -9.43 6.74 29.37
CA GLY A 153 -8.39 7.77 29.35
C GLY A 153 -7.01 7.23 29.00
N ILE A 154 -6.61 6.11 29.61
CA ILE A 154 -5.33 5.45 29.31
C ILE A 154 -5.27 5.01 27.85
N TYR A 155 -6.31 4.35 27.34
CA TYR A 155 -6.31 3.90 25.94
C TYR A 155 -6.30 5.05 24.95
N ALA A 156 -7.02 6.14 25.25
CA ALA A 156 -6.97 7.35 24.45
C ALA A 156 -5.56 7.94 24.43
N LEU A 157 -4.89 8.04 25.58
CA LEU A 157 -3.52 8.53 25.69
C LEU A 157 -2.53 7.68 24.88
N LEU A 158 -2.62 6.35 25.01
CA LEU A 158 -1.81 5.41 24.23
C LEU A 158 -2.06 5.58 22.72
N THR A 159 -3.31 5.77 22.32
CA THR A 159 -3.70 6.03 20.93
C THR A 159 -3.14 7.37 20.44
N VAL A 160 -3.16 8.42 21.26
CA VAL A 160 -2.52 9.72 20.94
C VAL A 160 -1.03 9.53 20.66
N MET A 161 -0.32 8.78 21.51
CA MET A 161 1.10 8.47 21.26
C MET A 161 1.28 7.76 19.92
N GLY A 162 0.43 6.80 19.61
CA GLY A 162 0.39 6.13 18.31
C GLY A 162 0.22 7.10 17.14
N VAL A 163 -0.74 8.02 17.23
CA VAL A 163 -0.96 9.05 16.21
C VAL A 163 0.27 9.93 16.03
N VAL A 164 0.90 10.37 17.13
CA VAL A 164 2.14 11.16 17.09
C VAL A 164 3.25 10.38 16.39
N ILE A 165 3.46 9.11 16.74
CA ILE A 165 4.43 8.23 16.09
C ILE A 165 4.13 8.12 14.58
N GLY A 166 2.88 7.85 14.21
CA GLY A 166 2.46 7.76 12.81
C GLY A 166 2.71 9.04 12.02
N LEU A 167 2.44 10.21 12.61
CA LEU A 167 2.71 11.51 12.00
C LEU A 167 4.21 11.76 11.81
N LEU A 168 5.04 11.40 12.79
CA LEU A 168 6.50 11.53 12.71
C LEU A 168 7.07 10.60 11.63
N LEU A 169 6.59 9.36 11.54
CA LEU A 169 6.99 8.41 10.50
C LEU A 169 6.58 8.91 9.11
N GLN A 170 5.34 9.39 8.95
CA GLN A 170 4.87 9.95 7.69
C GLN A 170 5.74 11.15 7.26
N TYR A 171 6.10 12.02 8.21
CA TYR A 171 7.00 13.14 7.94
C TYR A 171 8.41 12.68 7.54
N ALA A 172 8.98 11.70 8.25
CA ALA A 172 10.29 11.15 7.95
C ALA A 172 10.36 10.52 6.55
N PHE A 173 9.36 9.75 6.16
CA PHE A 173 9.31 9.13 4.82
C PHE A 173 9.13 10.17 3.70
N GLN A 174 8.31 11.20 3.91
CA GLN A 174 8.15 12.29 2.93
C GLN A 174 9.41 13.14 2.76
N LYS A 175 10.21 13.30 3.83
CA LYS A 175 11.50 14.00 3.77
C LYS A 175 12.55 13.16 3.04
N GLY A 176 12.57 11.84 3.27
CA GLY A 176 13.48 10.92 2.58
C GLY A 176 13.30 10.90 1.06
N SER A 177 12.05 10.97 0.57
CA SER A 177 11.76 11.00 -0.87
C SER A 177 12.08 12.32 -1.59
N ARG A 178 12.43 13.40 -0.85
CA ARG A 178 12.84 14.69 -1.43
C ARG A 178 14.36 14.87 -1.53
N LEU A 179 15.13 13.95 -0.96
CA LEU A 179 16.60 14.04 -0.84
C LEU A 179 17.33 12.96 -1.66
N GLY A 180 16.60 12.05 -2.33
CA GLY A 180 17.13 11.05 -3.27
C GLY A 180 16.51 11.25 -4.64
#